data_AF-A0A1V5TLT2-F1
#
_entry.id   AF-A0A1V5TLT2-F1
#
_cell.length_a   1.000
_cell.length_b   1.000
_cell.length_c   1.000
_cell.angle_alpha   90.00
_cell.angle_beta   90.00
_cell.angle_gamma   90.00
#
_symmetry.space_group_name_H-M   'P 1'
#
loop_
_entity.id
_entity.type
_entity.pdbx_description
1 polymer ?
#
loop_
_entity_poly.entity_id
_entity_poly.type
_entity_poly.pdbx_seq_one_letter_code
_entity_poly.pdbx_strand_id
1 'polypeptide(L)'
;MKAIKINFIQVLLIVFTFVLFTNNYTFGLQQNGKKTDEITNILKQKVLLTSEQESKVKEIINELQNKISANPESKSQSINQAQTKLESLLDKKQKLKYDIIKNEIWKNF
;
A
#
# COMPACT_ATOMS: atom_id res chain seq x y z
N MET A 1 -1.72 29.80 38.35
CA MET A 1 -1.44 28.70 37.40
C MET A 1 -1.35 27.40 38.20
N LYS A 2 -2.16 26.38 37.90
CA LYS A 2 -2.05 25.07 38.57
C LYS A 2 -0.89 24.30 37.95
N ALA A 3 0.14 23.99 38.74
CA ALA A 3 1.24 23.14 38.31
C ALA A 3 0.71 21.70 38.15
N ILE A 4 0.85 21.13 36.95
CA ILE A 4 0.53 19.72 36.70
C ILE A 4 1.62 18.89 37.39
N LYS A 5 1.24 18.13 38.42
CA LYS A 5 2.12 17.14 39.05
C LYS A 5 1.96 15.82 38.29
N ILE A 6 2.92 15.50 37.43
CA ILE A 6 2.94 14.22 36.72
C ILE A 6 3.70 13.21 37.58
N ASN A 7 3.04 12.12 37.95
CA ASN A 7 3.66 11.06 38.73
C ASN A 7 4.52 10.16 37.84
N PHE A 8 5.61 9.61 38.38
CA PHE A 8 6.53 8.73 37.66
C PHE A 8 5.81 7.56 36.95
N ILE A 9 4.78 6.99 37.58
CA ILE A 9 3.93 5.93 37.02
C ILE A 9 3.17 6.41 35.78
N GLN A 10 2.69 7.67 35.76
CA GLN A 10 2.01 8.25 34.60
C GLN A 10 2.98 8.49 33.44
N VAL A 11 4.22 8.91 33.72
CA VAL A 11 5.27 9.01 32.70
C VAL A 11 5.54 7.64 32.08
N LEU A 12 5.65 6.60 32.90
CA LEU A 12 5.88 5.22 32.45
C LEU A 12 4.75 4.69 31.56
N LEU A 13 3.49 4.97 31.91
CA LEU A 13 2.34 4.60 31.09
C LEU A 13 2.31 5.34 29.75
N ILE A 14 2.65 6.63 29.73
CA ILE A 14 2.75 7.42 28.49
C ILE A 14 3.87 6.88 27.59
N VAL A 15 5.04 6.57 28.14
CA VAL A 15 6.14 5.99 27.36
C VAL A 15 5.78 4.61 26.84
N PHE A 16 5.15 3.75 27.66
CA PHE A 16 4.73 2.41 27.25
C PHE A 16 3.70 2.45 26.12
N THR A 17 2.68 3.30 26.24
CA THR A 17 1.68 3.49 25.17
C THR A 17 2.29 4.08 23.89
N PHE A 18 3.26 4.99 24.01
CA PHE A 18 3.98 5.53 22.86
C PHE A 18 4.84 4.46 22.15
N VAL A 19 5.50 3.57 22.90
CA VAL A 19 6.23 2.43 22.35
C VAL A 19 5.30 1.44 21.63
N LEU A 20 4.12 1.16 22.18
CA LEU A 20 3.13 0.30 21.51
C LEU A 20 2.59 0.94 20.22
N PHE A 21 2.36 2.26 20.21
CA PHE A 21 1.86 2.98 19.05
C PHE A 21 2.87 2.99 17.88
N THR A 22 4.14 3.26 18.17
CA THR A 22 5.20 3.31 17.15
C THR A 22 5.45 1.95 16.50
N ASN A 23 5.45 0.86 17.27
CA ASN A 23 5.65 -0.49 16.73
C ASN A 23 4.54 -0.94 15.76
N ASN A 24 3.27 -0.61 16.05
CA ASN A 24 2.15 -0.97 15.18
C ASN A 24 2.15 -0.20 13.85
N TYR A 25 2.53 1.09 13.88
CA TYR A 25 2.60 1.91 12.68
C TYR A 25 3.75 1.48 11.74
N THR A 26 4.94 1.21 12.29
CA THR A 26 6.09 0.78 11.48
C THR A 26 5.87 -0.59 10.85
N PHE A 27 5.24 -1.52 11.58
CA PHE A 27 4.95 -2.87 11.07
C PHE A 27 3.92 -2.86 9.93
N GLY A 28 2.87 -2.05 10.04
CA GLY A 28 1.87 -1.89 8.98
C GLY A 28 2.46 -1.30 7.68
N LEU A 29 3.32 -0.28 7.80
CA LEU A 29 4.02 0.32 6.65
C LEU A 29 5.00 -0.66 5.98
N GLN A 30 5.67 -1.50 6.78
CA GLN A 30 6.63 -2.48 6.26
C GLN A 30 5.95 -3.64 5.52
N GLN A 31 4.78 -4.11 5.99
CA GLN A 31 4.00 -5.12 5.25
C GLN A 31 3.42 -4.57 3.95
N ASN A 32 2.90 -3.34 3.98
CA ASN A 32 2.38 -2.66 2.80
C ASN A 32 3.46 -2.49 1.72
N GLY A 33 4.66 -2.04 2.10
CA GLY A 33 5.81 -1.94 1.20
C GLY A 33 6.21 -3.28 0.58
N LYS A 34 6.28 -4.36 1.36
CA LYS A 34 6.59 -5.71 0.86
C LYS A 34 5.57 -6.20 -0.17
N LYS A 35 4.28 -6.00 0.10
CA LYS A 35 3.18 -6.38 -0.81
C LYS A 35 3.21 -5.56 -2.10
N THR A 36 3.52 -4.27 -2.01
CA THR A 36 3.71 -3.42 -3.18
C THR A 36 4.84 -3.92 -4.07
N ASP A 37 5.99 -4.25 -3.47
CA ASP A 37 7.16 -4.71 -4.21
C ASP A 37 6.91 -6.08 -4.87
N GLU A 38 6.23 -7.00 -4.19
CA GLU A 38 5.85 -8.29 -4.75
C GLU A 38 4.95 -8.14 -6.00
N ILE A 39 3.87 -7.35 -5.88
CA ILE A 39 2.93 -7.14 -6.98
C ILE A 39 3.59 -6.41 -8.14
N THR A 40 4.40 -5.39 -7.85
CA THR A 40 5.18 -4.67 -8.87
C THR A 40 6.13 -5.62 -9.60
N ASN A 41 6.79 -6.52 -8.88
CA ASN A 41 7.72 -7.50 -9.48
C ASN A 41 6.99 -8.53 -10.34
N ILE A 42 5.82 -9.03 -9.90
CA ILE A 42 4.97 -9.92 -10.72
C ILE A 42 4.57 -9.21 -12.02
N LEU A 43 4.11 -7.95 -11.94
CA LEU A 43 3.74 -7.17 -13.11
C LEU A 43 4.95 -6.93 -14.02
N LYS A 44 6.10 -6.56 -13.47
CA LYS A 44 7.36 -6.41 -14.22
C LYS A 44 7.70 -7.66 -15.03
N GLN A 45 7.70 -8.82 -14.39
CA GLN A 45 8.10 -10.07 -15.02
C GLN A 45 7.06 -10.60 -16.02
N LYS A 46 5.77 -10.57 -15.68
CA LYS A 46 4.72 -11.18 -16.51
C LYS A 46 4.20 -10.24 -17.61
N VAL A 47 4.11 -8.95 -17.32
CA VAL A 47 3.66 -7.92 -18.27
C VAL A 47 4.82 -7.37 -19.10
N LEU A 48 6.08 -7.55 -18.65
CA LEU A 48 7.29 -6.99 -19.27
C LEU A 48 7.29 -5.46 -19.19
N LEU A 49 7.13 -4.94 -17.97
CA LEU A 49 7.19 -3.49 -17.74
C LEU A 49 8.60 -2.95 -17.97
N THR A 50 8.69 -1.75 -18.55
CA THR A 50 9.92 -0.97 -18.55
C THR A 50 10.22 -0.45 -17.14
N SER A 51 11.45 0.00 -16.89
CA SER A 51 11.82 0.61 -15.59
C SER A 51 11.00 1.86 -15.27
N GLU A 52 10.63 2.65 -16.29
CA GLU A 52 9.75 3.81 -16.10
C GLU A 52 8.33 3.39 -15.70
N GLN A 53 7.77 2.38 -16.38
CA GLN A 53 6.47 1.83 -16.05
C GLN A 53 6.47 1.22 -14.65
N GLU A 54 7.50 0.47 -14.28
CA GLU A 54 7.68 -0.13 -12.95
C GLU A 54 7.54 0.90 -11.81
N SER A 55 8.19 2.06 -11.94
CA SER A 55 8.09 3.14 -10.93
C SER A 55 6.65 3.65 -10.81
N LYS A 56 5.98 3.90 -11.94
CA LYS A 56 4.59 4.39 -11.95
C LYS A 56 3.61 3.34 -11.42
N VAL A 57 3.85 2.05 -11.71
CA VAL A 57 3.06 0.94 -11.15
C VAL A 57 3.22 0.89 -9.62
N LYS A 58 4.45 1.03 -9.12
CA LYS A 58 4.71 1.06 -7.68
C LYS A 58 3.95 2.20 -6.99
N GLU A 59 3.89 3.37 -7.60
CA GLU A 59 3.10 4.52 -7.12
C GLU A 59 1.60 4.22 -7.10
N ILE A 60 1.05 3.64 -8.17
CA ILE A 60 -0.37 3.26 -8.25
C ILE A 60 -0.75 2.27 -7.14
N ILE A 61 0.08 1.25 -6.92
CA ILE A 61 -0.18 0.23 -5.90
C ILE A 61 -0.08 0.82 -4.48
N ASN A 62 0.88 1.70 -4.23
CA ASN A 62 0.97 2.40 -2.94
C ASN A 62 -0.22 3.33 -2.72
N GLU A 63 -0.66 4.08 -3.74
CA GLU A 63 -1.86 4.93 -3.66
C GLU A 63 -3.10 4.08 -3.32
N LEU A 64 -3.25 2.91 -3.95
CA LEU A 64 -4.34 1.99 -3.66
C LEU A 64 -4.32 1.52 -2.20
N GLN A 65 -3.17 1.08 -1.69
CA GLN A 65 -3.05 0.62 -0.30
C GLN A 65 -3.40 1.74 0.69
N ASN A 66 -2.94 2.96 0.42
CA ASN A 66 -3.27 4.12 1.25
C ASN A 66 -4.77 4.43 1.23
N LYS A 67 -5.40 4.37 0.05
CA LYS A 67 -6.85 4.59 -0.10
C LYS A 67 -7.67 3.52 0.63
N ILE A 68 -7.30 2.25 0.49
CA ILE A 68 -7.97 1.13 1.20
C ILE A 68 -7.78 1.29 2.71
N SER A 69 -6.58 1.64 3.17
CA SER A 69 -6.31 1.82 4.60
C SER A 69 -7.07 3.00 5.19
N ALA A 70 -7.22 4.09 4.44
CA ALA A 70 -7.94 5.29 4.88
C ALA A 70 -9.47 5.11 4.82
N ASN A 71 -9.98 4.38 3.83
CA ASN A 71 -11.41 4.10 3.66
C ASN A 71 -11.64 2.68 3.09
N PRO A 72 -11.73 1.66 3.96
CA PRO A 72 -11.91 0.26 3.54
C PRO A 72 -13.19 0.01 2.74
N GLU A 73 -14.26 0.78 2.98
CA GLU A 73 -15.54 0.63 2.26
C GLU A 73 -15.40 0.99 0.78
N SER A 74 -14.46 1.88 0.45
CA SER A 74 -14.15 2.30 -0.92
C SER A 74 -13.25 1.32 -1.68
N LYS A 75 -12.94 0.14 -1.12
CA LYS A 75 -11.96 -0.81 -1.68
C LYS A 75 -12.23 -1.17 -3.14
N SER A 76 -13.45 -1.57 -3.48
CA SER A 76 -13.79 -1.98 -4.85
C SER A 76 -13.59 -0.82 -5.85
N GLN A 77 -14.04 0.38 -5.48
CA GLN A 77 -13.83 1.57 -6.31
C GLN A 77 -12.35 1.92 -6.46
N SER A 78 -11.58 1.84 -5.37
CA SER A 78 -10.15 2.12 -5.39
C SER A 78 -9.38 1.12 -6.26
N ILE A 79 -9.74 -0.17 -6.20
CA ILE A 79 -9.18 -1.20 -7.09
C ILE A 79 -9.48 -0.88 -8.55
N ASN A 80 -10.73 -0.54 -8.89
CA ASN A 80 -11.10 -0.18 -10.27
C ASN A 80 -10.33 1.04 -10.78
N GLN A 81 -10.14 2.06 -9.92
CA GLN A 81 -9.32 3.22 -10.28
C GLN A 81 -7.86 2.84 -10.53
N ALA A 82 -7.29 2.00 -9.68
CA ALA A 82 -5.92 1.51 -9.84
C ALA A 82 -5.76 0.68 -11.12
N GLN A 83 -6.73 -0.18 -11.44
CA GLN A 83 -6.78 -0.94 -12.69
C GLN A 83 -6.75 -0.03 -13.92
N THR A 84 -7.63 0.97 -13.96
CA THR A 84 -7.69 1.92 -15.08
C THR A 84 -6.39 2.72 -15.24
N LYS A 85 -5.80 3.17 -14.13
CA LYS A 85 -4.49 3.85 -14.15
C LYS A 85 -3.37 2.93 -14.63
N LEU A 86 -3.37 1.67 -14.21
CA LEU A 86 -2.37 0.70 -14.65
C LEU A 86 -2.51 0.44 -16.15
N GLU A 87 -3.73 0.16 -16.62
CA GLU A 87 -4.00 -0.11 -18.04
C GLU A 87 -3.63 1.08 -18.94
N SER A 88 -3.78 2.33 -18.50
CA SER A 88 -3.39 3.48 -19.31
C SER A 88 -1.88 3.60 -19.52
N LEU A 89 -1.06 3.00 -18.66
CA LEU A 89 0.39 2.94 -18.78
C LEU A 89 0.89 1.84 -19.72
N LEU A 90 0.05 0.85 -20.03
CA LEU A 90 0.43 -0.34 -20.78
C LEU A 90 0.19 -0.17 -22.28
N ASP A 91 1.13 -0.67 -23.07
CA ASP A 91 0.93 -0.84 -24.51
C ASP A 91 -0.06 -1.99 -24.81
N LYS A 92 -0.46 -2.13 -26.08
CA LYS A 92 -1.44 -3.15 -26.50
C LYS A 92 -1.01 -4.58 -26.16
N LYS A 93 0.28 -4.92 -26.30
CA LYS A 93 0.80 -6.28 -26.02
C LYS A 93 0.87 -6.52 -24.51
N GLN A 94 1.26 -5.50 -23.76
CA GLN A 94 1.28 -5.51 -22.30
C GLN A 94 -0.13 -5.66 -21.71
N LYS A 95 -1.13 -4.96 -22.26
CA LYS A 95 -2.54 -5.10 -21.86
C LYS A 95 -3.04 -6.54 -21.96
N LEU A 96 -2.74 -7.23 -23.05
CA LEU A 96 -3.11 -8.64 -23.23
C LEU A 96 -2.48 -9.54 -22.15
N LYS A 97 -1.20 -9.31 -21.83
CA LYS A 97 -0.51 -10.06 -20.76
C LYS A 97 -1.12 -9.77 -19.39
N TYR A 98 -1.45 -8.51 -19.15
CA TYR A 98 -2.08 -8.06 -17.93
C TYR A 98 -3.49 -8.65 -17.77
N ASP A 99 -4.30 -8.68 -18.83
CA ASP A 99 -5.65 -9.27 -18.81
C ASP A 99 -5.67 -10.74 -18.36
N ILE A 100 -4.61 -11.49 -18.66
CA ILE A 100 -4.46 -12.89 -18.24
C ILE A 100 -4.28 -12.99 -16.71
N ILE A 101 -3.57 -12.05 -16.10
CA ILE A 101 -3.13 -12.15 -14.69
C ILE A 101 -3.87 -11.20 -13.75
N LYS A 102 -4.64 -10.23 -14.28
CA LYS A 102 -5.25 -9.16 -13.46
C LYS A 102 -6.14 -9.72 -12.35
N ASN A 103 -6.92 -10.75 -12.64
CA ASN A 103 -7.79 -11.37 -11.65
C ASN A 103 -7.02 -11.97 -10.47
N GLU A 104 -5.84 -12.53 -10.72
CA GLU A 104 -4.97 -13.08 -9.66
C GLU A 104 -4.33 -11.95 -8.83
N ILE A 105 -3.88 -10.88 -9.51
CA ILE A 105 -3.27 -9.72 -8.86
C ILE A 105 -4.25 -9.06 -7.88
N TRP A 106 -5.47 -8.75 -8.33
CA TRP A 106 -6.40 -7.92 -7.55
C TRP A 106 -7.13 -8.69 -6.45
N LYS A 107 -7.15 -10.03 -6.51
CA LYS A 107 -7.63 -10.86 -5.40
C LYS A 107 -6.79 -10.72 -4.13
N ASN A 108 -5.54 -10.29 -4.26
CA ASN A 108 -4.64 -10.15 -3.12
C ASN A 108 -4.90 -8.87 -2.32
N PHE A 109 -5.73 -7.93 -2.78
CA PHE A 109 -6.12 -6.74 -2.03
C PHE A 109 -7.42 -6.95 -1.29
#